data_AF-A0A3E5EL55-F1
#
_entry.id   AF-A0A3E5EL55-F1
#
_cell.length_a   1.000
_cell.length_b   1.000
_cell.length_c   1.000
_cell.angle_alpha   90.00
_cell.angle_beta   90.00
_cell.angle_gamma   90.00
#
_symmetry.space_group_name_H-M   'P 1'
#
loop_
_entity.id
_entity.type
_entity.pdbx_description
1 polymer ?
#
loop_
_entity_poly.entity_id
_entity_poly.type
_entity_poly.pdbx_seq_one_letter_code
_entity_poly.pdbx_strand_id
1 'polypeptide(L)' 'MEERIKSIYNECWKIYKQYLETRDMAEWNRNMLQVKEKYGGKPDVVNLLLWHSINVQALHDRKEE' A
#
# COMPACT_ATOMS: atom_id res chain seq x y z
N MET A 1 20.16 -2.64 6.22
CA MET A 1 18.88 -2.32 6.89
C MET A 1 18.18 -1.15 6.20
N GLU A 2 18.88 -0.03 5.98
CA GLU A 2 18.33 1.14 5.28
C GLU A 2 17.84 0.85 3.86
N GLU A 3 18.60 0.09 3.05
CA GLU A 3 18.22 -0.23 1.67
C GLU A 3 16.91 -1.04 1.59
N ARG A 4 16.71 -1.97 2.53
CA ARG A 4 15.47 -2.74 2.65
C ARG A 4 14.30 -1.81 2.97
N ILE A 5 14.45 -0.91 3.94
CA ILE A 5 13.39 0.03 4.34
C ILE A 5 13.06 0.97 3.18
N LYS A 6 14.08 1.51 2.48
CA LYS A 6 13.89 2.33 1.28
C LYS A 6 13.14 1.56 0.19
N SER A 7 13.48 0.30 -0.04
CA SER A 7 12.81 -0.55 -1.01
C SER A 7 11.32 -0.74 -0.66
N ILE A 8 11.02 -1.07 0.60
CA ILE A 8 9.63 -1.22 1.08
C ILE A 8 8.85 0.08 0.89
N TYR A 9 9.42 1.22 1.28
CA TYR A 9 8.76 2.52 1.16
C TYR A 9 8.48 2.87 -0.31
N ASN A 10 9.46 2.67 -1.19
CA ASN A 10 9.31 2.94 -2.63
C ASN A 10 8.20 2.09 -3.26
N GLU A 11 8.06 0.82 -2.86
CA GLU A 11 6.98 -0.03 -3.34
C GLU A 11 5.62 0.36 -2.80
N CYS A 12 5.52 0.63 -1.49
CA CYS A 12 4.27 1.12 -0.88
C CYS A 12 3.81 2.43 -1.54
N TRP A 13 4.75 3.33 -1.83
CA TRP A 13 4.47 4.57 -2.55
C TRP A 13 4.02 4.34 -3.98
N LYS A 14 4.64 3.38 -4.69
CA LYS A 14 4.26 3.02 -6.06
C LYS A 14 2.81 2.53 -6.13
N ILE A 15 2.43 1.58 -5.26
CA ILE A 15 1.08 1.02 -5.26
C ILE A 15 0.04 2.06 -4.82
N TYR A 16 0.43 3.01 -3.95
CA TYR A 16 -0.43 4.12 -3.53
C TYR A 16 -0.68 5.10 -4.66
N LYS A 17 0.35 5.50 -5.41
CA LYS A 17 0.20 6.32 -6.62
C LYS A 17 -0.72 5.67 -7.64
N GLN A 18 -0.54 4.38 -7.88
CA GLN A 18 -1.39 3.62 -8.79
C GLN A 18 -2.86 3.67 -8.36
N TYR A 19 -3.15 3.49 -7.07
CA TYR A 19 -4.51 3.68 -6.56
C TYR A 19 -5.03 5.12 -6.76
N LEU A 20 -4.22 6.16 -6.58
CA LEU A 20 -4.67 7.54 -6.81
C LEU A 20 -5.11 7.78 -8.25
N GLU A 21 -4.47 7.09 -9.21
CA GLU A 21 -4.78 7.14 -10.65
C GLU A 21 -5.99 6.27 -11.01
N THR A 22 -6.02 5.01 -10.59
CA THR A 22 -7.04 4.03 -11.01
C THR A 22 -8.29 4.04 -10.13
N ARG A 23 -8.13 4.36 -8.84
CA ARG A 23 -9.15 4.25 -7.78
C ARG A 23 -9.72 2.84 -7.62
N ASP A 24 -9.00 1.84 -8.12
CA ASP A 24 -9.40 0.43 -8.00
C ASP A 24 -8.95 -0.15 -6.64
N MET A 25 -9.92 -0.35 -5.75
CA MET A 25 -9.70 -0.96 -4.43
C MET A 25 -9.30 -2.44 -4.52
N ALA A 26 -9.79 -3.17 -5.53
CA ALA A 26 -9.42 -4.57 -5.71
C ALA A 26 -7.96 -4.68 -6.17
N GLU A 27 -7.51 -3.78 -7.04
CA GLU A 27 -6.11 -3.65 -7.44
C GLU A 27 -5.22 -3.27 -6.25
N TRP A 28 -5.63 -2.30 -5.44
CA TRP A 28 -4.94 -1.95 -4.19
C TRP A 28 -4.74 -3.17 -3.28
N ASN A 29 -5.81 -3.92 -3.02
CA ASN A 29 -5.77 -5.08 -2.12
C ASN A 29 -4.84 -6.19 -2.65
N ARG A 30 -4.87 -6.47 -3.96
CA ARG A 30 -3.95 -7.44 -4.58
C ARG A 30 -2.50 -6.99 -4.45
N ASN A 31 -2.21 -5.72 -4.73
CA ASN A 31 -0.86 -5.16 -4.66
C ASN A 31 -0.31 -5.18 -3.22
N MET A 32 -1.15 -4.89 -2.23
CA MET A 32 -0.75 -5.01 -0.82
C MET A 32 -0.33 -6.43 -0.44
N LEU A 33 -1.10 -7.43 -0.86
CA LEU A 33 -0.77 -8.84 -0.58
C LEU A 33 0.58 -9.22 -1.20
N GLN A 34 0.84 -8.79 -2.44
CA GLN A 34 2.12 -9.03 -3.11
C GLN A 34 3.29 -8.38 -2.37
N VAL A 35 3.17 -7.12 -1.94
CA VAL A 35 4.21 -6.44 -1.14
C VAL A 35 4.43 -7.15 0.20
N LYS A 36 3.35 -7.53 0.88
CA LYS A 36 3.44 -8.30 2.13
C LYS A 36 4.21 -9.61 1.93
N GLU A 37 3.85 -10.39 0.91
CA GLU A 37 4.52 -11.67 0.60
C GLU A 37 5.99 -11.48 0.24
N LYS A 38 6.29 -10.50 -0.63
CA LYS A 38 7.65 -10.18 -1.08
C LYS A 38 8.62 -9.89 0.08
N TYR A 39 8.15 -9.18 1.10
CA TYR A 39 8.96 -8.84 2.27
C TYR A 39 8.73 -9.77 3.47
N GLY A 40 8.08 -10.91 3.27
CA GLY A 40 7.91 -11.97 4.26
C GLY A 40 6.94 -11.63 5.39
N GLY A 41 6.03 -10.68 5.19
CA GLY A 41 4.99 -10.32 6.16
C GLY A 41 5.51 -9.77 7.47
N LYS A 42 6.73 -9.19 7.47
CA LYS A 42 7.35 -8.63 8.68
C LYS A 42 6.50 -7.48 9.25
N PRO A 43 6.45 -7.29 10.58
CA PRO A 43 5.60 -6.28 11.22
C PRO A 43 5.83 -4.85 10.69
N ASP A 44 7.07 -4.48 10.39
CA ASP A 44 7.41 -3.16 9.84
C ASP A 44 6.80 -2.92 8.44
N VAL A 45 6.72 -3.95 7.60
CA VAL A 45 6.06 -3.91 6.29
C VAL A 45 4.55 -3.81 6.46
N VAL A 46 3.98 -4.67 7.32
CA VAL A 46 2.54 -4.74 7.55
C VAL A 46 2.02 -3.41 8.12
N ASN A 47 2.73 -2.84 9.10
CA ASN A 47 2.36 -1.56 9.69
C ASN A 47 2.35 -0.42 8.65
N LEU A 48 3.34 -0.39 7.75
CA LEU A 48 3.38 0.62 6.69
C LEU A 48 2.23 0.46 5.68
N LEU A 49 1.94 -0.77 5.27
CA LEU A 49 0.82 -1.07 4.37
C LEU A 49 -0.54 -0.68 4.99
N LEU A 50 -0.72 -0.98 6.28
CA LEU A 50 -1.94 -0.59 7.00
C LEU A 50 -2.07 0.92 7.12
N TRP A 51 -0.98 1.65 7.38
CA TRP A 51 -0.98 3.11 7.42
C TRP A 51 -1.44 3.72 6.09
N HIS A 52 -0.95 3.21 4.95
CA HIS A 52 -1.44 3.65 3.64
C HIS A 52 -2.89 3.23 3.39
N SER A 53 -3.32 2.05 3.85
CA SER A 53 -4.69 1.55 3.66
C SER A 53 -5.73 2.47 4.29
N ILE A 54 -5.46 3.04 5.47
CA ILE A 54 -6.35 4.01 6.11
C ILE A 54 -6.58 5.22 5.20
N ASN A 55 -5.51 5.75 4.61
CA ASN A 55 -5.59 6.88 3.69
C ASN A 55 -6.33 6.52 2.39
N VAL A 56 -6.06 5.32 1.85
CA VAL A 56 -6.73 4.81 0.63
C VAL A 56 -8.23 4.67 0.84
N GLN A 57 -8.66 4.10 1.96
CA GLN A 57 -10.08 3.94 2.30
C GLN A 57 -10.75 5.30 2.44
N ALA A 58 -10.18 6.21 3.23
CA ALA A 58 -10.73 7.55 3.40
C ALA A 58 -10.85 8.32 2.07
N LEU A 59 -9.92 8.10 1.14
CA LEU A 59 -9.98 8.67 -0.22
C LEU A 59 -10.99 7.99 -1.13
N HIS A 60 -11.28 6.70 -0.90
CA HIS A 60 -12.30 5.96 -1.62
C HIS A 60 -13.69 6.47 -1.24
N ASP A 61 -13.96 6.50 0.06
CA ASP A 61 -15.28 6.84 0.62
C ASP A 61 -15.69 8.26 0.21
N ARG A 62 -14.77 9.23 0.26
CA ARG A 62 -15.03 10.63 -0.16
C ARG A 62 -15.42 10.81 -1.63
N LYS A 63 -15.15 9.82 -2.49
CA LYS A 63 -15.48 9.90 -3.92
C LYS A 63 -16.83 9.23 -4.22
N GLU A 64 -17.31 8.37 -3.32
CA GLU A 64 -18.63 7.72 -3.45
C GLU A 64 -19.78 8.59 -2.91
N GLU A 65 -19.48 9.70 -2.23
CA GLU A 65 -20.42 10.79 -1.87
C GLU A 65 -20.62 11.80 -3.01
#